data_AF-A0A5A5RMX6-F1
#
_entry.id   AF-A0A5A5RMX6-F1
#
_cell.length_a   1.000
_cell.length_b   1.000
_cell.length_c   1.000
_cell.angle_alpha   90.00
_cell.angle_beta   90.00
_cell.angle_gamma   90.00
#
_symmetry.space_group_name_H-M   'P 1'
#
loop_
_entity.id
_entity.type
_entity.pdbx_description
1 polymer ?
#
loop_
_entity_poly.entity_id
_entity_poly.type
_entity_poly.pdbx_seq_one_letter_code
_entity_poly.pdbx_strand_id
1 'polypeptide(L)'
;MKKRDYKLLLVVTEVYRQQLWMYQNNKQSIEDRIVSLTQPHIRPIVRGKAGNPGEFGAKFSASCIDGYVFLDRISWDNFNESGDLKAQIEAYYDYTGYYPESVHVDKIYRTRENRAWCKERGIRISGSPLGRPAKNVSKEQKKQATDDERIRNCIEGKFGQGKRRFSLGKVMAKLPHTSFSAIAIAIPFDT
;
A
#
# COMPACT_ATOMS: atom_id res chain seq x y z
N MET A 1 -13.31 9.87 36.74
CA MET A 1 -13.34 8.86 35.66
C MET A 1 -11.91 8.57 35.18
N LYS A 2 -11.51 7.32 34.96
CA LYS A 2 -10.15 7.00 34.47
C LYS A 2 -10.00 7.43 33.01
N LYS A 3 -8.79 7.81 32.59
CA LYS A 3 -8.49 8.26 31.20
C LYS A 3 -8.95 7.25 30.13
N ARG A 4 -8.79 5.95 30.41
CA ARG A 4 -9.23 4.86 29.53
C ARG A 4 -10.75 4.83 29.37
N ASP A 5 -11.48 4.94 30.47
CA ASP A 5 -12.95 4.88 30.48
C ASP A 5 -13.54 6.08 29.76
N TYR A 6 -12.94 7.27 29.95
CA TYR A 6 -13.33 8.46 29.20
C TYR A 6 -13.13 8.30 27.69
N LYS A 7 -11.96 7.79 27.27
CA LYS A 7 -11.69 7.53 25.86
C LYS A 7 -12.68 6.53 25.26
N LEU A 8 -13.00 5.45 25.99
CA LEU A 8 -13.95 4.45 25.55
C LEU A 8 -15.36 5.05 25.42
N LEU A 9 -15.78 5.88 26.37
CA LEU A 9 -17.06 6.59 26.31
C LEU A 9 -17.16 7.45 25.04
N LEU A 10 -16.13 8.25 24.72
CA LEU A 10 -16.09 9.06 23.50
C LEU A 10 -16.22 8.18 22.23
N VAL A 11 -15.51 7.06 22.19
CA VAL A 11 -15.56 6.12 21.05
C VAL A 11 -16.95 5.50 20.90
N VAL A 12 -17.57 5.06 21.99
CA VAL A 12 -18.92 4.47 21.97
C VAL A 12 -19.97 5.50 21.53
N THR A 13 -19.89 6.74 22.02
CA THR A 13 -20.76 7.83 21.59
C THR A 13 -20.63 8.09 20.09
N GLU A 14 -19.41 8.08 19.55
CA GLU A 14 -19.19 8.27 18.12
C GLU A 14 -19.71 7.08 17.28
N VAL A 15 -19.50 5.84 17.74
CA VAL A 15 -20.08 4.66 17.09
C VAL A 15 -21.61 4.74 17.04
N TYR A 16 -22.24 5.15 18.14
CA TYR A 16 -23.69 5.35 18.18
C TYR A 16 -24.13 6.42 17.16
N ARG A 17 -23.44 7.57 17.13
CA ARG A 17 -23.70 8.63 16.16
C ARG A 17 -23.59 8.14 14.71
N GLN A 18 -22.52 7.42 14.38
CA GLN A 18 -22.29 6.86 13.04
C GLN A 18 -23.41 5.87 12.66
N GLN A 19 -23.79 4.98 13.57
CA GLN A 19 -24.84 3.99 13.33
C GLN A 19 -26.22 4.63 13.15
N LEU A 20 -26.56 5.62 13.97
CA LEU A 20 -27.82 6.36 13.86
C LEU A 20 -27.91 7.11 12.54
N TRP A 21 -26.83 7.80 12.13
CA TRP A 21 -26.78 8.50 10.85
C TRP A 21 -26.96 7.54 9.67
N MET A 22 -26.25 6.41 9.67
CA MET A 22 -26.37 5.39 8.62
C MET A 22 -27.79 4.84 8.52
N TYR A 23 -28.44 4.57 9.66
CA TYR A 23 -29.82 4.13 9.72
C TYR A 23 -30.80 5.18 9.16
N GLN A 24 -30.72 6.42 9.65
CA GLN A 24 -31.61 7.52 9.24
C GLN A 24 -31.47 7.88 7.75
N ASN A 25 -30.27 7.75 7.19
CA ASN A 25 -29.99 8.09 5.79
C ASN A 25 -30.07 6.88 4.84
N ASN A 26 -30.42 5.69 5.35
CA ASN A 26 -30.42 4.43 4.61
C ASN A 26 -29.09 4.17 3.86
N LYS A 27 -27.96 4.42 4.53
CA LYS A 27 -26.59 4.25 4.01
C LYS A 27 -25.91 3.08 4.69
N GLN A 28 -25.10 2.34 3.94
CA GLN A 28 -24.30 1.19 4.43
C GLN A 28 -22.83 1.55 4.69
N SER A 29 -22.43 2.79 4.41
CA SER A 29 -21.08 3.31 4.60
C SER A 29 -21.12 4.73 5.17
N ILE A 30 -20.05 5.07 5.89
CA ILE A 30 -19.76 6.40 6.39
C ILE A 30 -18.24 6.58 6.36
N GLU A 31 -17.80 7.81 6.14
CA GLU A 31 -16.39 8.18 6.27
C GLU A 31 -15.91 7.98 7.72
N ASP A 32 -14.64 7.61 7.89
CA ASP A 32 -14.04 7.36 9.21
C ASP A 32 -14.81 6.37 10.10
N ARG A 33 -15.45 5.38 9.48
CA ARG A 33 -16.21 4.35 10.20
C ARG A 33 -15.34 3.67 11.26
N ILE A 34 -15.78 3.76 12.52
CA ILE A 34 -15.16 3.05 13.63
C ILE A 34 -15.63 1.60 13.60
N VAL A 35 -14.66 0.68 13.51
CA VAL A 35 -14.92 -0.77 13.51
C VAL A 35 -14.33 -1.50 14.71
N SER A 36 -13.64 -0.77 15.60
CA SER A 36 -13.10 -1.33 16.84
C SER A 36 -13.16 -0.31 17.97
N LEU A 37 -13.79 -0.69 19.08
CA LEU A 37 -13.87 0.14 20.28
C LEU A 37 -12.50 0.35 20.95
N THR A 38 -11.63 -0.64 20.86
CA THR A 38 -10.29 -0.60 21.49
C THR A 38 -9.23 0.00 20.58
N GLN A 39 -9.43 -0.08 19.26
CA GLN A 39 -8.53 0.45 18.24
C GLN A 39 -9.30 1.29 17.22
N PRO A 40 -9.85 2.46 17.62
CA PRO A 40 -10.75 3.27 16.78
C PRO A 40 -10.08 3.91 15.56
N HIS A 41 -8.74 3.81 15.45
CA HIS A 41 -7.96 4.28 14.31
C HIS A 41 -7.94 3.26 13.16
N ILE A 42 -8.25 1.98 13.40
CA ILE A 42 -8.26 0.97 12.34
C ILE A 42 -9.39 1.29 11.37
N ARG A 43 -9.08 1.33 10.07
CA ARG A 43 -10.05 1.52 8.99
C ARG A 43 -10.29 0.22 8.23
N PRO A 44 -11.52 -0.02 7.74
CA PRO A 44 -11.78 -1.06 6.75
C PRO A 44 -11.07 -0.74 5.43
N ILE A 45 -10.41 -1.74 4.85
CA ILE A 45 -9.76 -1.65 3.53
C ILE A 45 -10.49 -2.60 2.58
N VAL A 46 -11.18 -2.06 1.57
CA VAL A 46 -11.91 -2.89 0.61
C VAL A 46 -10.93 -3.64 -0.29
N ARG A 47 -11.02 -4.98 -0.30
CA ARG A 47 -10.27 -5.84 -1.21
C ARG A 47 -11.21 -6.39 -2.28
N GLY A 48 -10.85 -6.23 -3.55
CA GLY A 48 -11.57 -6.82 -4.69
C GLY A 48 -11.37 -8.33 -4.86
N LYS A 49 -11.09 -9.09 -3.79
CA LYS A 49 -10.90 -10.56 -3.86
C LYS A 49 -12.19 -11.27 -3.44
N ALA A 50 -12.55 -12.33 -4.18
CA ALA A 50 -13.74 -13.13 -3.87
C ALA A 50 -13.64 -13.77 -2.46
N GLY A 51 -14.74 -13.74 -1.69
CA GLY A 51 -14.87 -14.40 -0.40
C GLY A 51 -14.53 -13.56 0.84
N ASN A 52 -13.67 -12.54 0.74
CA ASN A 52 -13.36 -11.62 1.84
C ASN A 52 -13.29 -10.18 1.30
N PRO A 53 -14.38 -9.40 1.41
CA PRO A 53 -14.48 -8.09 0.76
C PRO A 53 -13.65 -6.99 1.46
N GLY A 54 -13.16 -7.23 2.68
CA GLY A 54 -12.43 -6.24 3.46
C GLY A 54 -11.30 -6.82 4.30
N GLU A 55 -10.23 -6.05 4.44
CA GLU A 55 -9.13 -6.25 5.38
C GLU A 55 -9.09 -5.11 6.41
N PHE A 56 -8.35 -5.32 7.49
CA PHE A 56 -8.17 -4.34 8.56
C PHE A 56 -6.69 -4.23 8.88
N GLY A 57 -6.22 -3.01 9.08
CA GLY A 57 -4.83 -2.75 9.44
C GLY A 57 -4.34 -1.43 8.89
N ALA A 58 -3.06 -1.17 9.09
CA ALA A 58 -2.39 -0.06 8.43
C ALA A 58 -2.15 -0.44 6.96
N LYS A 59 -2.43 0.51 6.07
CA LYS A 59 -2.08 0.44 4.66
C LYS A 59 -0.69 1.05 4.49
N PHE A 60 0.16 0.41 3.70
CA PHE A 60 1.48 0.96 3.41
C PHE A 60 1.94 0.65 1.98
N SER A 61 2.78 1.52 1.44
CA SER A 61 3.55 1.29 0.22
C SER A 61 5.02 1.10 0.57
N ALA A 62 5.71 0.31 -0.23
CA ALA A 62 7.14 0.11 -0.10
C ALA A 62 7.77 -0.07 -1.47
N SER A 63 9.01 0.38 -1.59
CA SER A 63 9.85 0.28 -2.77
C SER A 63 11.02 -0.67 -2.50
N CYS A 64 11.59 -1.24 -3.56
CA CYS A 64 12.77 -2.11 -3.46
C CYS A 64 13.86 -1.57 -4.38
N ILE A 65 14.99 -1.18 -3.80
CA ILE A 65 16.14 -0.60 -4.49
C ILE A 65 17.36 -1.45 -4.12
N ASP A 66 18.01 -2.06 -5.10
CA ASP A 66 19.21 -2.89 -4.91
C ASP A 66 19.08 -3.96 -3.81
N GLY A 67 17.89 -4.54 -3.66
CA GLY A 67 17.58 -5.57 -2.65
C GLY A 67 17.14 -5.03 -1.28
N TYR A 68 17.28 -3.73 -1.05
CA TYR A 68 16.78 -3.04 0.14
C TYR A 68 15.32 -2.63 -0.03
N VAL A 69 14.51 -2.91 0.98
CA VAL A 69 13.10 -2.52 0.99
C VAL A 69 12.92 -1.26 1.82
N PHE A 70 12.34 -0.23 1.22
CA PHE A 70 12.07 1.06 1.86
C PHE A 70 10.57 1.20 2.09
N LEU A 71 10.19 1.60 3.30
CA LEU A 71 8.80 1.91 3.64
C LEU A 71 8.51 3.36 3.21
N ASP A 72 7.76 3.54 2.13
CA ASP A 72 7.55 4.89 1.56
C ASP A 72 6.42 5.64 2.26
N ARG A 73 5.28 4.99 2.46
CA ARG A 73 4.12 5.58 3.14
C ARG A 73 3.44 4.55 4.00
N ILE A 74 3.05 4.94 5.22
CA ILE A 74 2.21 4.14 6.11
C ILE A 74 1.07 5.01 6.65
N SER A 75 -0.16 4.50 6.59
CA SER A 75 -1.35 5.21 7.04
C SER A 75 -2.40 4.25 7.57
N TRP A 76 -3.23 4.71 8.51
CA TRP A 76 -4.46 4.01 8.88
C TRP A 76 -5.59 4.27 7.88
N ASP A 77 -5.55 5.43 7.23
CA ASP A 77 -6.53 5.82 6.23
C ASP A 77 -6.21 5.19 4.88
N ASN A 78 -7.25 4.89 4.11
CA ASN A 78 -7.08 4.36 2.77
C ASN A 78 -6.58 5.47 1.85
N PHE A 79 -5.54 5.19 1.07
CA PHE A 79 -4.99 6.11 0.07
C PHE A 79 -4.82 5.38 -1.27
N ASN A 80 -4.88 6.12 -2.37
CA ASN A 80 -4.58 5.55 -3.68
C ASN A 80 -3.07 5.52 -3.89
N GLU A 81 -2.49 4.33 -3.87
CA GLU A 81 -1.03 4.14 -3.97
C GLU A 81 -0.46 4.68 -5.29
N SER A 82 -1.26 4.67 -6.37
CA SER A 82 -0.80 5.15 -7.68
C SER A 82 -0.42 6.63 -7.70
N GLY A 83 -0.93 7.44 -6.76
CA GLY A 83 -0.59 8.86 -6.62
C GLY A 83 0.80 9.10 -6.04
N ASP A 84 1.37 8.11 -5.34
CA ASP A 84 2.64 8.28 -4.62
C ASP A 84 3.86 8.01 -5.52
N LEU A 85 3.67 7.45 -6.73
CA LEU A 85 4.78 7.03 -7.61
C LEU A 85 5.78 8.15 -7.91
N LYS A 86 5.28 9.34 -8.25
CA LYS A 86 6.12 10.47 -8.63
C LYS A 86 6.98 10.91 -7.44
N ALA A 87 6.37 11.03 -6.27
CA ALA A 87 7.07 11.40 -5.05
C ALA A 87 8.12 10.35 -4.65
N GLN A 88 7.83 9.06 -4.82
CA GLN A 88 8.78 7.97 -4.58
C GLN A 88 9.99 8.04 -5.54
N ILE A 89 9.77 8.35 -6.82
CA ILE A 89 10.85 8.48 -7.80
C ILE A 89 11.68 9.74 -7.56
N GLU A 90 11.05 10.87 -7.21
CA GLU A 90 11.80 12.08 -6.84
C GLU A 90 12.62 11.85 -5.56
N ALA A 91 12.08 11.14 -4.56
CA ALA A 91 12.85 10.76 -3.37
C ALA A 91 14.06 9.86 -3.71
N TYR A 92 13.93 8.98 -4.71
CA TYR A 92 15.05 8.21 -5.24
C TYR A 92 16.09 9.13 -5.89
N TYR A 93 15.66 10.12 -6.67
CA TYR A 93 16.55 11.11 -7.28
C TYR A 93 17.30 11.93 -6.21
N ASP A 94 16.60 12.39 -5.18
CA ASP A 94 17.20 13.14 -4.07
C ASP A 94 18.25 12.29 -3.33
N TYR A 95 18.03 10.98 -3.21
CA TYR A 95 18.94 10.06 -2.53
C TYR A 95 20.16 9.65 -3.39
N THR A 96 19.96 9.42 -4.69
CA THR A 96 20.99 8.85 -5.59
C THR A 96 21.65 9.87 -6.51
N GLY A 97 21.01 11.01 -6.74
CA GLY A 97 21.43 12.05 -7.69
C GLY A 97 21.02 11.80 -9.13
N TYR A 98 20.30 10.72 -9.44
CA TYR A 98 19.86 10.40 -10.80
C TYR A 98 18.49 9.70 -10.84
N TYR A 99 17.81 9.77 -11.98
CA TYR A 99 16.56 9.05 -12.19
C TYR A 99 16.84 7.58 -12.55
N PRO A 100 16.01 6.64 -12.08
CA PRO A 100 16.21 5.23 -12.40
C PRO A 100 15.98 4.98 -13.89
N GLU A 101 16.78 4.11 -14.50
CA GLU A 101 16.58 3.71 -15.90
C GLU A 101 15.20 3.06 -16.11
N SER A 102 14.76 2.26 -15.13
CA SER A 102 13.45 1.62 -15.16
C SER A 102 12.83 1.44 -13.78
N VAL A 103 11.49 1.44 -13.74
CA VAL A 103 10.70 1.26 -12.52
C VAL A 103 9.70 0.13 -12.73
N HIS A 104 9.75 -0.85 -11.83
CA HIS A 104 8.91 -2.04 -11.90
C HIS A 104 7.75 -1.95 -10.92
N VAL A 105 6.51 -1.81 -11.43
CA VAL A 105 5.35 -1.48 -10.59
C VAL A 105 4.15 -2.40 -10.80
N ASP A 106 3.31 -2.46 -9.77
CA ASP A 106 2.00 -3.09 -9.85
C ASP A 106 1.08 -2.37 -10.84
N LYS A 107 0.05 -3.10 -11.30
CA LYS A 107 -0.89 -2.61 -12.31
C LYS A 107 -1.54 -1.27 -11.94
N ILE A 108 -1.83 -1.05 -10.65
CA ILE A 108 -2.49 0.16 -10.15
C ILE A 108 -1.67 1.43 -10.43
N TYR A 109 -0.34 1.35 -10.39
CA TYR A 109 0.56 2.47 -10.65
C TYR A 109 0.69 2.82 -12.14
N ARG A 110 0.24 1.96 -13.05
CA ARG A 110 0.41 2.11 -14.51
C ARG A 110 -0.63 3.05 -15.13
N THR A 111 -0.95 4.15 -14.45
CA THR A 111 -1.89 5.18 -14.92
C THR A 111 -1.32 5.92 -16.14
N ARG A 112 -2.18 6.57 -16.93
CA ARG A 112 -1.74 7.38 -18.09
C ARG A 112 -0.81 8.50 -17.66
N GLU A 113 -1.16 9.16 -16.56
CA GLU A 113 -0.40 10.26 -15.97
C GLU A 113 1.00 9.80 -15.54
N ASN A 114 1.10 8.69 -14.82
CA ASN A 114 2.39 8.15 -14.38
C ASN A 114 3.28 7.74 -15.57
N ARG A 115 2.69 7.15 -16.61
CA ARG A 115 3.42 6.79 -17.82
C ARG A 115 3.95 8.00 -18.58
N ALA A 116 3.13 9.05 -18.73
CA ALA A 116 3.54 10.28 -19.40
C ALA A 116 4.71 10.93 -18.64
N TRP A 117 4.57 11.06 -17.33
CA TRP A 117 5.59 11.63 -16.46
C TRP A 117 6.92 10.86 -16.49
N CYS A 118 6.87 9.53 -16.47
CA CYS A 118 8.07 8.69 -16.61
C CYS A 118 8.71 8.85 -17.99
N LYS A 119 7.90 8.89 -19.05
CA LYS A 119 8.38 9.03 -20.43
C LYS A 119 9.09 10.36 -20.66
N GLU A 120 8.58 11.45 -20.08
CA GLU A 120 9.21 12.78 -20.14
C GLU A 120 10.61 12.79 -19.52
N ARG A 121 10.88 11.92 -18.54
CA ARG A 121 12.16 11.78 -17.84
C ARG A 121 13.04 10.65 -18.36
N GLY A 122 12.63 9.97 -19.44
CA GLY A 122 13.35 8.82 -19.99
C GLY A 122 13.29 7.55 -19.13
N ILE A 123 12.37 7.48 -18.16
CA ILE A 123 12.22 6.36 -17.24
C ILE A 123 11.32 5.29 -17.87
N ARG A 124 11.82 4.05 -17.96
CA ARG A 124 11.05 2.91 -18.47
C ARG A 124 10.17 2.30 -17.37
N ILE A 125 8.86 2.39 -17.52
CA ILE A 125 7.91 1.72 -16.61
C ILE A 125 7.60 0.28 -17.07
N SER A 126 7.61 -0.67 -16.14
CA SER A 126 7.35 -2.08 -16.46
C SER A 126 5.90 -2.36 -16.89
N GLY A 127 5.74 -3.43 -17.66
CA GLY A 127 4.46 -3.99 -18.07
C GLY A 127 3.94 -3.50 -19.43
N SER A 128 2.98 -4.25 -19.97
CA SER A 128 2.48 -4.03 -21.33
C SER A 128 1.91 -2.63 -21.55
N PRO A 129 1.99 -2.08 -22.78
CA PRO A 129 1.31 -0.85 -23.16
C PRO A 129 -0.18 -0.88 -22.81
N LEU A 130 -0.76 0.29 -22.52
CA LEU A 130 -2.21 0.43 -22.40
C LEU A 130 -2.85 0.22 -23.78
N GLY A 131 -3.80 -0.72 -23.88
CA GLY A 131 -4.56 -0.98 -25.10
C GLY A 131 -4.37 -2.40 -25.64
N ARG A 132 -4.70 -2.58 -26.92
CA ARG A 132 -4.61 -3.89 -27.59
C ARG A 132 -3.14 -4.34 -27.67
N PRO A 133 -2.81 -5.55 -27.19
CA PRO A 133 -1.46 -6.09 -27.35
C PRO A 133 -1.07 -6.14 -28.84
N ALA A 134 0.18 -5.82 -29.15
CA ALA A 134 0.71 -5.95 -30.50
C ALA A 134 0.64 -7.41 -30.97
N LYS A 135 0.25 -7.63 -32.24
CA LYS A 135 0.16 -8.98 -32.84
C LYS A 135 1.50 -9.73 -32.83
N ASN A 136 2.62 -9.00 -32.95
CA ASN A 136 3.97 -9.56 -32.97
C ASN A 136 4.79 -8.91 -31.85
N VAL A 137 4.95 -9.61 -30.72
CA VAL A 137 5.87 -9.22 -29.64
C VAL A 137 7.21 -9.88 -29.93
N SER A 138 8.29 -9.09 -29.98
CA SER A 138 9.63 -9.63 -30.25
C SER A 138 10.09 -10.58 -29.14
N LYS A 139 11.02 -11.49 -29.45
CA LYS A 139 11.60 -12.39 -28.44
C LYS A 139 12.28 -11.60 -27.30
N GLU A 140 12.90 -10.47 -27.62
CA GLU A 140 13.56 -9.57 -26.67
C GLU A 140 12.56 -8.91 -25.72
N GLN A 141 11.42 -8.43 -26.23
CA GLN A 141 10.36 -7.85 -25.41
C GLN A 141 9.76 -8.89 -24.44
N LYS A 142 9.63 -10.15 -24.87
CA LYS A 142 9.18 -11.24 -23.99
C LYS A 142 10.21 -11.57 -22.91
N LYS A 143 11.50 -11.54 -23.25
CA LYS A 143 12.58 -11.75 -22.29
C LYS A 143 12.59 -10.62 -21.25
N GLN A 144 12.53 -9.36 -21.70
CA GLN A 144 12.44 -8.20 -20.82
C GLN A 144 11.22 -8.26 -19.89
N ALA A 145 10.05 -8.64 -20.40
CA ALA A 145 8.85 -8.78 -19.57
C ALA A 145 9.02 -9.86 -18.49
N THR A 146 9.66 -10.99 -18.84
CA THR A 146 9.97 -12.05 -17.88
C THR A 146 10.94 -11.56 -16.80
N ASP A 147 11.97 -10.80 -17.19
CA ASP A 147 12.95 -10.28 -16.24
C ASP A 147 12.35 -9.20 -15.33
N ASP A 148 11.52 -8.30 -15.88
CA ASP A 148 10.75 -7.32 -15.12
C ASP A 148 9.81 -8.02 -14.10
N GLU A 149 9.20 -9.14 -14.48
CA GLU A 149 8.37 -9.95 -13.57
C GLU A 149 9.19 -10.60 -12.45
N ARG A 150 10.40 -11.10 -12.74
CA ARG A 150 11.30 -11.63 -11.71
C ARG A 150 11.68 -10.58 -10.68
N ILE A 151 11.97 -9.35 -11.12
CA ILE A 151 12.29 -8.23 -10.22
C ILE A 151 11.09 -7.92 -9.32
N ARG A 152 9.89 -7.85 -9.90
CA ARG A 152 8.67 -7.65 -9.10
C ARG A 152 8.44 -8.80 -8.11
N ASN A 153 8.70 -10.05 -8.49
CA ASN A 153 8.54 -11.18 -7.59
C ASN A 153 9.47 -11.09 -6.35
N CYS A 154 10.58 -10.35 -6.44
CA CYS A 154 11.47 -10.11 -5.31
C CYS A 154 10.74 -9.37 -4.16
N ILE A 155 10.01 -8.27 -4.47
CA ILE A 155 9.29 -7.51 -3.44
C ILE A 155 8.14 -8.34 -2.83
N GLU A 156 7.46 -9.15 -3.65
CA GLU A 156 6.45 -10.08 -3.15
C GLU A 156 7.04 -11.12 -2.20
N GLY A 157 8.24 -11.63 -2.53
CA GLY A 157 9.03 -12.51 -1.67
C GLY A 157 9.34 -11.87 -0.33
N LYS A 158 9.77 -10.60 -0.32
CA LYS A 158 10.05 -9.81 0.89
C LYS A 158 8.83 -9.64 1.77
N PHE A 159 7.68 -9.29 1.19
CA PHE A 159 6.42 -9.26 1.95
C PHE A 159 6.02 -10.64 2.47
N GLY A 160 6.28 -11.69 1.70
CA GLY A 160 6.10 -13.08 2.13
C GLY A 160 6.94 -13.43 3.37
N GLN A 161 8.23 -13.05 3.36
CA GLN A 161 9.14 -13.22 4.51
C GLN A 161 8.66 -12.41 5.71
N GLY A 162 8.34 -11.12 5.52
CA GLY A 162 7.78 -10.25 6.54
C GLY A 162 6.56 -10.88 7.23
N LYS A 163 5.63 -11.43 6.43
CA LYS A 163 4.40 -12.04 6.96
C LYS A 163 4.65 -13.33 7.73
N ARG A 164 5.54 -14.20 7.23
CA ARG A 164 5.76 -15.55 7.79
C ARG A 164 6.75 -15.57 8.94
N ARG A 165 7.81 -14.75 8.88
CA ARG A 165 8.93 -14.78 9.84
C ARG A 165 8.96 -13.59 10.79
N PHE A 166 8.43 -12.43 10.38
CA PHE A 166 8.56 -11.17 11.13
C PHE A 166 7.21 -10.59 11.59
N SER A 167 6.19 -11.44 11.75
CA SER A 167 4.88 -11.08 12.31
C SER A 167 4.08 -10.00 11.56
N LEU A 168 4.47 -9.62 10.33
CA LEU A 168 3.69 -8.68 9.52
C LEU A 168 2.29 -9.23 9.18
N GLY A 169 2.12 -10.57 9.20
CA GLY A 169 0.82 -11.22 9.02
C GLY A 169 -0.10 -11.07 10.22
N LYS A 170 0.43 -10.70 11.40
CA LYS A 170 -0.33 -10.53 12.64
C LYS A 170 0.39 -9.57 13.60
N VAL A 171 0.23 -8.26 13.35
CA VAL A 171 0.76 -7.21 14.23
C VAL A 171 -0.04 -7.19 15.54
N MET A 172 0.63 -7.46 16.66
CA MET A 172 -0.01 -7.56 17.98
C MET A 172 -0.12 -6.22 18.72
N ALA A 173 0.63 -5.21 18.27
CA ALA A 173 0.61 -3.87 18.81
C ALA A 173 -0.80 -3.25 18.73
N LYS A 174 -1.15 -2.46 19.76
CA LYS A 174 -2.50 -1.91 19.93
C LYS A 174 -2.60 -0.40 19.76
N LEU A 175 -1.48 0.31 19.92
CA LEU A 175 -1.44 1.76 19.73
C LEU A 175 -1.05 2.07 18.29
N PRO A 176 -1.55 3.18 17.70
CA PRO A 176 -1.25 3.54 16.32
C PRO A 176 0.25 3.57 16.03
N HIS A 177 1.02 4.28 16.86
CA HIS A 177 2.45 4.48 16.68
C HIS A 177 3.25 3.19 16.92
N THR A 178 2.89 2.38 17.93
CA THR A 178 3.62 1.12 18.17
C THR A 178 3.38 0.09 17.07
N SER A 179 2.19 0.09 16.47
CA SER A 179 1.91 -0.71 15.28
C SER A 179 2.71 -0.24 14.07
N PHE A 180 2.87 1.07 13.86
CA PHE A 180 3.74 1.60 12.80
C PHE A 180 5.20 1.18 12.99
N SER A 181 5.74 1.32 14.20
CA SER A 181 7.09 0.87 14.52
C SER A 181 7.26 -0.64 14.30
N ALA A 182 6.28 -1.44 14.72
CA ALA A 182 6.31 -2.89 14.51
C ALA A 182 6.30 -3.25 13.01
N ILE A 183 5.51 -2.55 12.20
CA ILE A 183 5.48 -2.76 10.74
C ILE A 183 6.82 -2.37 10.11
N ALA A 184 7.38 -1.22 10.49
CA ALA A 184 8.66 -0.75 9.96
C ALA A 184 9.81 -1.73 10.24
N ILE A 185 9.87 -2.30 11.46
CA ILE A 185 10.90 -3.27 11.85
C ILE A 185 10.68 -4.64 11.17
N ALA A 186 9.43 -5.00 10.86
CA ALA A 186 9.10 -6.28 10.26
C ALA A 186 9.46 -6.41 8.78
N ILE A 187 9.88 -5.31 8.13
CA ILE A 187 10.33 -5.31 6.74
C ILE A 187 11.83 -5.66 6.74
N PRO A 188 12.21 -6.85 6.26
CA PRO A 188 13.60 -7.29 6.34
C PRO A 188 14.48 -6.57 5.31
N PHE A 189 15.63 -6.08 5.78
CA PHE A 189 16.78 -5.74 4.93
C PHE A 189 17.50 -7.06 4.58
N ASP A 190 17.94 -7.24 3.33
CA ASP A 190 18.96 -8.27 3.07
C ASP A 190 20.31 -7.65 3.38
N THR A 191 21.07 -8.32 4.25
CA THR A 191 22.52 -8.19 4.39
C THR A 191 23.20 -9.32 3.65
#